data_AF-A0AA49JHE8-F1
#
_entry.id   AF-A0AA49JHE8-F1
#
_cell.length_a   1.000
_cell.length_b   1.000
_cell.length_c   1.000
_cell.angle_alpha   90.00
_cell.angle_beta   90.00
_cell.angle_gamma   90.00
#
_symmetry.space_group_name_H-M   'P 1'
#
loop_
_entity.id
_entity.type
_entity.pdbx_description
1 polymer ?
#
loop_
_entity_poly.entity_id
_entity_poly.type
_entity_poly.pdbx_seq_one_letter_code
_entity_poly.pdbx_strand_id
1 'polypeptide(L)'
;MKWLLVFLFHSTVILGLTVVSQIGGVVYLVCLLLARYVFHWSVQKQVLLFFSAYTIAIFLIVPKIALYFEREPLPIFGNSLRPLTMVTYVLNRHYVHSQLKEIIEEKASLIARRYPGTVTYYLDANFPFINGFPLIPHLSHKDGKKIDLAFYYKSKDNKQYVASSPSWIGYGVYDAPKLTEVNWPERCGEQGYWQYSATQYLVPSWSEGKYEVEEERTRFLLQSLAKTKNIQKVFLEPHLAERWGISSLDKIRFHGCHAVRHDDHIHVQIH
;
A
#
# COMPACT_ATOMS: atom_id res chain seq x y z
N MET A 1 28.80 -18.47 24.68
CA MET A 1 27.87 -18.92 23.61
C MET A 1 26.41 -18.51 23.85
N LYS A 2 25.78 -18.86 24.98
CA LYS A 2 24.35 -18.51 25.24
C LYS A 2 24.02 -17.01 25.16
N TRP A 3 24.86 -16.15 25.75
CA TRP A 3 24.66 -14.69 25.69
C TRP A 3 24.72 -14.11 24.28
N LEU A 4 25.63 -14.63 23.45
CA LEU A 4 25.75 -14.24 22.05
C LEU A 4 24.48 -14.59 21.26
N LEU A 5 23.93 -15.80 21.47
CA LEU A 5 22.69 -16.22 20.81
C LEU A 5 21.49 -15.35 21.20
N VAL A 6 21.36 -14.99 22.48
CA VAL A 6 20.30 -14.09 22.96
C VAL A 6 20.45 -12.70 22.35
N PHE A 7 21.67 -12.17 22.30
CA PHE A 7 21.95 -10.88 21.68
C PHE A 7 21.61 -10.87 20.19
N LEU A 8 22.02 -11.90 19.44
CA LEU A 8 21.72 -12.04 18.02
C LEU A 8 20.20 -12.14 17.79
N PHE A 9 19.49 -12.91 18.62
CA PHE A 9 18.03 -13.02 18.52
C PHE A 9 17.34 -11.66 18.66
N HIS A 10 17.61 -10.92 19.74
CA HIS A 10 16.99 -9.60 19.94
C HIS A 10 17.39 -8.59 18.87
N SER A 11 18.65 -8.62 18.41
CA SER A 11 19.12 -7.76 17.33
C SER A 11 18.36 -8.01 16.04
N THR A 12 18.16 -9.29 15.67
CA THR A 12 17.36 -9.67 14.50
C THR A 12 15.91 -9.24 14.64
N VAL A 13 15.29 -9.40 15.82
CA VAL A 13 13.92 -8.94 16.07
C VAL A 13 13.80 -7.42 15.95
N ILE A 14 14.73 -6.67 16.53
CA ILE A 14 14.76 -5.19 16.44
C ILE A 14 14.89 -4.75 14.99
N LEU A 15 15.84 -5.32 14.24
CA LEU A 15 16.05 -4.99 12.84
C LEU A 15 14.83 -5.35 11.99
N GLY A 16 14.29 -6.56 12.16
CA GLY A 16 13.11 -7.02 11.43
C GLY A 16 11.90 -6.11 11.67
N LEU A 17 11.58 -5.82 12.94
CA LEU A 17 10.48 -4.92 13.29
C LEU A 17 10.70 -3.50 12.77
N THR A 18 11.93 -3.00 12.79
CA THR A 18 12.27 -1.67 12.24
C THR A 18 12.07 -1.64 10.73
N VAL A 19 12.56 -2.64 10.00
CA VAL A 19 12.41 -2.72 8.54
C VAL A 19 10.93 -2.80 8.14
N VAL A 20 10.10 -3.58 8.84
CA VAL A 20 8.70 -3.74 8.42
C VAL A 20 7.78 -2.59 8.87
N SER A 21 8.12 -1.87 9.94
CA SER A 21 7.21 -0.89 10.57
C SER A 21 7.80 0.50 10.88
N GLN A 22 9.08 0.73 10.59
CA GLN A 22 9.91 1.86 11.01
C GLN A 22 10.09 2.04 12.52
N ILE A 23 9.08 1.77 13.35
CA ILE A 23 9.07 2.07 14.79
C ILE A 23 9.21 0.83 15.67
N GLY A 24 8.87 -0.36 15.16
CA GLY A 24 8.64 -1.53 15.99
C GLY A 24 9.88 -2.01 16.74
N GLY A 25 11.07 -1.86 16.15
CA GLY A 25 12.32 -2.19 16.84
C GLY A 25 12.64 -1.25 18.00
N VAL A 26 12.31 0.04 17.87
CA VAL A 26 12.48 1.02 18.96
C VAL A 26 11.52 0.70 20.11
N VAL A 27 10.25 0.45 19.81
CA VAL A 27 9.25 0.07 20.83
C VAL A 27 9.68 -1.23 21.53
N TYR A 28 10.11 -2.24 20.75
CA TYR A 28 10.59 -3.50 21.28
C TYR A 28 11.79 -3.32 22.21
N LEU A 29 12.79 -2.53 21.80
CA LEU A 29 13.98 -2.26 22.61
C LEU A 29 13.62 -1.59 23.94
N VAL A 30 12.75 -0.57 23.92
CA VAL A 30 12.30 0.11 25.15
C VAL A 30 11.59 -0.87 26.08
N CYS A 31 10.65 -1.67 25.57
CA CYS A 31 9.94 -2.68 26.36
C CYS A 31 10.90 -3.73 26.94
N LEU A 32 11.87 -4.19 26.16
CA LEU A 32 12.88 -5.17 26.59
C LEU A 32 13.72 -4.61 27.74
N LEU A 33 14.19 -3.36 27.63
CA LEU A 33 14.99 -2.71 28.67
C LEU A 33 14.17 -2.51 29.96
N LEU A 34 12.94 -2.01 29.86
CA LEU A 34 12.05 -1.82 31.01
C LEU A 34 11.73 -3.15 31.71
N ALA A 35 11.34 -4.15 30.94
CA ALA A 35 10.97 -5.45 31.51
C ALA A 35 12.15 -6.15 32.18
N ARG A 36 13.37 -6.00 31.63
CA ARG A 36 14.57 -6.67 32.14
C ARG A 36 15.19 -5.94 33.33
N TYR A 37 15.35 -4.63 33.26
CA TYR A 37 16.14 -3.86 34.22
C TYR A 37 15.31 -3.11 35.25
N VAL A 38 14.04 -2.83 34.97
CA VAL A 38 13.14 -2.13 35.90
C VAL A 38 12.22 -3.12 36.58
N PHE A 39 11.44 -3.87 35.80
CA PHE A 39 10.34 -4.67 36.34
C PHE A 39 10.69 -6.12 36.67
N HIS A 40 11.78 -6.66 36.12
CA HIS A 40 12.18 -8.06 36.26
C HIS A 40 11.05 -9.05 35.89
N TRP A 41 10.32 -8.75 34.82
CA TRP A 41 9.12 -9.48 34.41
C TRP A 41 9.40 -10.77 33.63
N SER A 42 8.52 -11.76 33.81
CA SER A 42 8.52 -12.99 33.01
C SER A 42 8.27 -12.71 31.53
N VAL A 43 8.74 -13.58 30.64
CA VAL A 43 8.62 -13.43 29.17
C VAL A 43 7.19 -13.12 28.72
N GLN A 44 6.18 -13.78 29.31
CA GLN A 44 4.75 -13.54 28.99
C GLN A 44 4.34 -12.08 29.24
N LYS A 45 4.78 -11.49 30.36
CA LYS A 45 4.50 -10.08 30.68
C LYS A 45 5.27 -9.14 29.77
N GLN A 46 6.46 -9.51 29.29
CA GLN A 46 7.21 -8.71 28.31
C GLN A 46 6.51 -8.67 26.95
N VAL A 47 6.00 -9.83 26.50
CA VAL A 47 5.22 -9.94 25.27
C VAL A 47 3.95 -9.08 25.37
N LEU A 48 3.22 -9.18 26.49
CA LEU A 48 2.05 -8.35 26.75
C LEU A 48 2.42 -6.85 26.73
N LEU A 49 3.49 -6.47 27.43
CA LEU A 49 3.99 -5.09 27.45
C LEU A 49 4.30 -4.57 26.05
N PHE A 50 4.97 -5.37 25.21
CA PHE A 50 5.30 -4.98 23.83
C PHE A 50 4.03 -4.73 23.01
N PHE A 51 3.08 -5.67 23.00
CA PHE A 51 1.85 -5.50 22.21
C PHE A 51 1.00 -4.33 22.70
N SER A 52 0.89 -4.13 24.02
CA SER A 52 0.20 -2.97 24.60
C SER A 52 0.90 -1.66 24.23
N ALA A 53 2.23 -1.58 24.42
CA ALA A 53 3.01 -0.38 24.10
C ALA A 53 3.00 -0.07 22.60
N TYR A 54 3.10 -1.08 21.74
CA TYR A 54 3.04 -0.91 20.30
C TYR A 54 1.68 -0.42 19.84
N THR A 55 0.60 -0.98 20.39
CA THR A 55 -0.78 -0.52 20.11
C THR A 55 -0.96 0.94 20.51
N ILE A 56 -0.52 1.31 21.71
CA ILE A 56 -0.53 2.71 22.17
C ILE A 56 0.31 3.59 21.24
N ALA A 57 1.48 3.13 20.83
CA ALA A 57 2.36 3.88 19.95
C ALA A 57 1.69 4.18 18.61
N ILE A 58 1.17 3.17 17.91
CA ILE A 58 0.60 3.35 16.55
C ILE A 58 -0.70 4.16 16.54
N PHE A 59 -1.52 4.10 17.61
CA PHE A 59 -2.80 4.80 17.62
C PHE A 59 -2.77 6.16 18.31
N LEU A 60 -1.89 6.38 19.30
CA LEU A 60 -1.94 7.58 20.14
C LEU A 60 -0.70 8.48 20.01
N ILE A 61 0.48 7.89 19.79
CA ILE A 61 1.76 8.61 19.84
C ILE A 61 2.23 8.97 18.42
N VAL A 62 2.43 7.97 17.57
CA VAL A 62 3.02 8.13 16.24
C VAL A 62 2.21 9.08 15.35
N PRO A 63 0.87 8.99 15.25
CA PRO A 63 0.07 9.94 14.48
C PRO A 63 0.33 11.41 14.83
N LYS A 64 0.55 11.71 16.11
CA LYS A 64 0.78 13.09 16.57
C LYS A 64 2.20 13.56 16.29
N ILE A 65 3.18 12.67 16.44
CA ILE A 65 4.59 12.99 16.20
C ILE A 65 4.87 13.09 14.69
N ALA A 66 4.23 12.27 13.87
CA ALA A 66 4.44 12.21 12.42
C ALA A 66 4.16 13.57 11.74
N LEU A 67 3.27 14.39 12.30
CA LEU A 67 2.97 15.73 11.79
C LEU A 67 4.22 16.64 11.74
N TYR A 68 5.14 16.51 12.70
CA TYR A 68 6.41 17.26 12.68
C TYR A 68 7.36 16.81 11.56
N PHE A 69 7.09 15.67 10.94
CA PHE A 69 7.82 15.12 9.81
C PHE A 69 7.05 15.27 8.48
N GLU A 70 6.04 16.14 8.47
CA GLU A 70 5.14 16.35 7.32
C GLU A 70 4.48 15.04 6.87
N ARG A 71 4.06 14.24 7.86
CA ARG A 71 3.38 12.98 7.68
C ARG A 71 2.09 12.94 8.46
N GLU A 72 1.05 12.52 7.77
CA GLU A 72 -0.29 12.38 8.32
C GLU A 72 -0.85 11.00 7.97
N PRO A 73 -1.46 10.29 8.94
CA PRO A 73 -2.07 9.00 8.65
C PRO A 73 -3.35 9.16 7.83
N LEU A 74 -3.52 8.24 6.88
CA LEU A 74 -4.79 8.01 6.18
C LEU A 74 -5.84 7.41 7.14
N PRO A 75 -7.14 7.62 6.86
CA PRO A 75 -8.22 7.14 7.73
C PRO A 75 -8.31 5.60 7.74
N ILE A 76 -8.31 5.01 8.95
CA ILE A 76 -8.43 3.56 9.13
C ILE A 76 -9.89 3.10 9.01
N PHE A 77 -10.84 3.92 9.46
CA PHE A 77 -12.27 3.60 9.53
C PHE A 77 -13.14 4.56 8.72
N GLY A 78 -12.70 4.94 7.51
CA GLY A 78 -13.48 5.81 6.63
C GLY A 78 -14.55 5.05 5.84
N ASN A 79 -15.66 5.75 5.55
CA ASN A 79 -16.76 5.20 4.73
C ASN A 79 -16.41 5.15 3.25
N SER A 80 -15.69 6.14 2.73
CA SER A 80 -15.30 6.26 1.32
C SER A 80 -13.84 5.89 1.06
N LEU A 81 -12.97 5.99 2.08
CA LEU A 81 -11.54 5.70 2.02
C LEU A 81 -11.11 4.92 3.25
N ARG A 82 -10.48 3.76 3.06
CA ARG A 82 -9.94 2.94 4.16
C ARG A 82 -8.86 1.98 3.65
N PRO A 83 -8.02 1.40 4.51
CA PRO A 83 -7.01 0.44 4.06
C PRO A 83 -7.69 -0.83 3.57
N LEU A 84 -7.12 -1.48 2.55
CA LEU A 84 -7.58 -2.82 2.17
C LEU A 84 -7.34 -3.83 3.29
N THR A 85 -6.20 -3.70 3.99
CA THR A 85 -5.78 -4.64 5.02
C THR A 85 -5.34 -3.96 6.29
N MET A 86 -5.48 -4.67 7.41
CA MET A 86 -4.99 -4.19 8.70
C MET A 86 -3.47 -4.11 8.75
N VAL A 87 -2.77 -4.94 7.96
CA VAL A 87 -1.31 -4.96 7.87
C VAL A 87 -0.76 -3.57 7.53
N THR A 88 -1.41 -2.85 6.62
CA THR A 88 -1.03 -1.50 6.21
C THR A 88 -0.89 -0.53 7.39
N TYR A 89 -1.84 -0.55 8.33
CA TYR A 89 -1.78 0.37 9.48
C TYR A 89 -1.05 -0.20 10.69
N VAL A 90 -1.13 -1.52 10.93
CA VAL A 90 -0.33 -2.18 11.97
C VAL A 90 1.16 -2.01 11.72
N LEU A 91 1.59 -1.99 10.45
CA LEU A 91 2.97 -1.76 10.06
C LEU A 91 3.29 -0.28 9.75
N ASN A 92 2.42 0.67 10.09
CA ASN A 92 2.65 2.11 9.87
C ASN A 92 2.99 2.48 8.40
N ARG A 93 2.40 1.79 7.41
CA ARG A 93 2.61 2.04 5.98
C ARG A 93 1.54 2.95 5.35
N HIS A 94 0.81 3.70 6.16
CA HIS A 94 -0.37 4.48 5.75
C HIS A 94 -0.19 6.00 5.96
N TYR A 95 1.04 6.47 6.02
CA TYR A 95 1.34 7.89 6.20
C TYR A 95 1.63 8.54 4.86
N VAL A 96 1.11 9.75 4.65
CA VAL A 96 1.32 10.57 3.45
C VAL A 96 1.53 12.03 3.82
N HIS A 97 1.95 12.84 2.86
CA HIS A 97 1.93 14.30 2.99
C HIS A 97 0.47 14.78 3.06
N SER A 98 0.18 15.83 3.83
CA SER A 98 -1.20 16.33 4.03
C SER A 98 -1.87 16.70 2.71
N GLN A 99 -1.13 17.25 1.74
CA GLN A 99 -1.68 17.54 0.41
C GLN A 99 -2.15 16.26 -0.31
N LEU A 100 -1.41 15.16 -0.21
CA LEU A 100 -1.81 13.89 -0.83
C LEU A 100 -3.02 13.31 -0.10
N LYS A 101 -3.06 13.38 1.23
CA LYS A 101 -4.22 12.95 2.02
C LYS A 101 -5.50 13.65 1.57
N GLU A 102 -5.48 14.99 1.51
CA GLU A 102 -6.62 15.80 1.09
C GLU A 102 -7.11 15.41 -0.31
N ILE A 103 -6.20 15.26 -1.27
CA ILE A 103 -6.54 14.85 -2.65
C ILE A 103 -7.24 13.49 -2.65
N ILE A 104 -6.69 12.50 -1.93
CA ILE A 104 -7.21 11.13 -1.95
C ILE A 104 -8.56 11.04 -1.22
N GLU A 105 -8.73 11.74 -0.09
CA GLU A 105 -10.02 11.82 0.61
C GLU A 105 -11.09 12.52 -0.24
N GLU A 106 -10.73 13.60 -0.93
CA GLU A 106 -11.60 14.30 -1.88
C GLU A 106 -12.02 13.37 -3.02
N LYS A 107 -11.07 12.65 -3.65
CA LYS A 107 -11.36 11.74 -4.76
C LYS A 107 -12.19 10.56 -4.30
N ALA A 108 -11.85 9.93 -3.19
CA ALA A 108 -12.65 8.84 -2.62
C ALA A 108 -14.10 9.27 -2.37
N SER A 109 -14.30 10.47 -1.82
CA SER A 109 -15.62 11.05 -1.59
C SER A 109 -16.35 11.45 -2.88
N LEU A 110 -15.63 11.87 -3.92
CA LEU A 110 -16.18 12.09 -5.25
C LEU A 110 -16.71 10.78 -5.86
N ILE A 111 -15.92 9.70 -5.78
CA ILE A 111 -16.34 8.39 -6.30
C ILE A 111 -17.56 7.88 -5.52
N ALA A 112 -17.54 7.92 -4.19
CA ALA A 112 -18.64 7.45 -3.36
C ALA A 112 -19.95 8.22 -3.62
N ARG A 113 -19.87 9.52 -3.96
CA ARG A 113 -21.04 10.32 -4.38
C ARG A 113 -21.55 9.95 -5.76
N ARG A 114 -20.65 9.72 -6.72
CA ARG A 114 -21.02 9.34 -8.10
C ARG A 114 -21.56 7.91 -8.17
N TYR A 115 -20.99 7.02 -7.37
CA TYR A 115 -21.31 5.59 -7.29
C TYR A 115 -21.55 5.20 -5.82
N PRO A 116 -22.79 5.34 -5.32
CA PRO A 116 -23.12 5.04 -3.93
C PRO A 116 -22.68 3.65 -3.47
N GLY A 117 -22.20 3.54 -2.23
CA GLY A 117 -21.68 2.31 -1.65
C GLY A 117 -20.24 1.97 -2.04
N THR A 118 -19.59 2.80 -2.88
CA THR A 118 -18.19 2.59 -3.26
C THR A 118 -17.24 2.93 -2.12
N VAL A 119 -16.24 2.06 -1.93
CA VAL A 119 -15.14 2.23 -1.00
C VAL A 119 -13.85 2.22 -1.81
N THR A 120 -13.07 3.28 -1.69
CA THR A 120 -11.72 3.35 -2.23
C THR A 120 -10.78 2.70 -1.22
N TYR A 121 -10.13 1.62 -1.62
CA TYR A 121 -9.12 0.99 -0.79
C TYR A 121 -7.74 1.53 -1.11
N TYR A 122 -7.03 2.00 -0.09
CA TYR A 122 -5.60 2.28 -0.21
C TYR A 122 -4.77 1.07 0.21
N LEU A 123 -3.59 0.95 -0.40
CA LEU A 123 -2.58 -0.06 -0.15
C LEU A 123 -1.36 0.60 0.51
N ASP A 124 -0.14 0.32 0.07
CA ASP A 124 1.05 0.95 0.65
C ASP A 124 1.14 2.45 0.31
N ALA A 125 1.38 3.27 1.34
CA ALA A 125 1.73 4.67 1.25
C ALA A 125 3.17 4.86 1.72
N ASN A 126 3.45 5.52 2.85
CA ASN A 126 4.80 5.68 3.40
C ASN A 126 4.84 5.43 4.92
N PHE A 127 6.05 5.38 5.46
CA PHE A 127 6.32 5.37 6.89
C PHE A 127 6.24 6.77 7.55
N PRO A 128 6.09 6.87 8.87
CA PRO A 128 5.75 8.12 9.55
C PRO A 128 6.86 9.18 9.70
N PHE A 129 8.16 8.83 9.63
CA PHE A 129 9.22 9.74 10.12
C PHE A 129 10.36 10.03 9.12
N ILE A 130 11.01 9.00 8.57
CA ILE A 130 12.29 9.17 7.86
C ILE A 130 12.10 9.13 6.35
N ASN A 131 12.43 10.24 5.66
CA ASN A 131 12.57 10.27 4.20
C ASN A 131 13.70 9.33 3.76
N GLY A 132 13.49 8.56 2.69
CA GLY A 132 14.47 7.60 2.19
C GLY A 132 14.47 6.25 2.89
N PHE A 133 13.68 6.07 3.96
CA PHE A 133 13.57 4.77 4.62
C PHE A 133 12.96 3.73 3.66
N PRO A 134 13.58 2.55 3.46
CA PRO A 134 13.16 1.61 2.44
C PRO A 134 11.83 0.95 2.83
N LEU A 135 10.78 1.22 2.06
CA LEU A 135 9.51 0.50 2.12
C LEU A 135 9.59 -0.71 1.18
N ILE A 136 9.93 -1.89 1.69
CA ILE A 136 10.00 -3.09 0.84
C ILE A 136 8.60 -3.65 0.60
N PRO A 137 8.20 -3.97 -0.65
CA PRO A 137 8.96 -3.84 -1.91
C PRO A 137 8.85 -2.48 -2.63
N HIS A 138 7.94 -1.60 -2.19
CA HIS A 138 7.63 -0.29 -2.77
C HIS A 138 8.71 0.80 -2.53
N LEU A 139 9.94 0.58 -3.00
CA LEU A 139 11.10 1.44 -2.69
C LEU A 139 10.95 2.91 -3.14
N SER A 140 10.07 3.20 -4.09
CA SER A 140 9.80 4.59 -4.52
C SER A 140 9.02 5.39 -3.46
N HIS A 141 8.29 4.72 -2.57
CA HIS A 141 7.46 5.31 -1.52
C HIS A 141 8.33 5.70 -0.32
N LYS A 142 9.18 6.71 -0.53
CA LYS A 142 10.20 7.10 0.44
C LYS A 142 10.02 8.49 1.03
N ASP A 143 8.98 9.22 0.62
CA ASP A 143 8.82 10.66 0.85
C ASP A 143 7.39 11.10 1.16
N GLY A 144 6.46 10.16 1.37
CA GLY A 144 5.06 10.46 1.68
C GLY A 144 4.27 11.08 0.52
N LYS A 145 4.87 11.19 -0.66
CA LYS A 145 4.26 11.79 -1.85
C LYS A 145 3.59 10.77 -2.77
N LYS A 146 3.52 9.49 -2.34
CA LYS A 146 3.07 8.37 -3.14
C LYS A 146 2.12 7.48 -2.36
N ILE A 147 1.16 6.92 -3.06
CA ILE A 147 0.15 6.01 -2.52
C ILE A 147 -0.31 5.07 -3.63
N ASP A 148 -0.51 3.81 -3.26
CA ASP A 148 -1.16 2.84 -4.11
C ASP A 148 -2.63 2.69 -3.73
N LEU A 149 -3.51 2.60 -4.72
CA LEU A 149 -4.94 2.37 -4.57
C LEU A 149 -5.33 1.09 -5.29
N ALA A 150 -6.21 0.29 -4.70
CA ALA A 150 -6.78 -0.85 -5.41
C ALA A 150 -7.70 -0.36 -6.54
N PHE A 151 -7.82 -1.14 -7.61
CA PHE A 151 -8.93 -0.97 -8.55
C PHE A 151 -10.28 -1.22 -7.86
N TYR A 152 -11.37 -0.80 -8.51
CA TYR A 152 -12.70 -1.26 -8.15
C TYR A 152 -12.99 -2.57 -8.86
N TYR A 153 -13.75 -3.45 -8.20
CA TYR A 153 -14.07 -4.76 -8.75
C TYR A 153 -15.57 -5.01 -8.73
N LYS A 154 -16.00 -5.88 -9.65
CA LYS A 154 -17.33 -6.48 -9.70
C LYS A 154 -17.21 -8.00 -9.63
N SER A 155 -18.23 -8.67 -9.12
CA SER A 155 -18.31 -10.13 -9.17
C SER A 155 -18.50 -10.59 -10.62
N LYS A 156 -17.79 -11.65 -11.01
CA LYS A 156 -18.00 -12.28 -12.33
C LYS A 156 -19.37 -12.95 -12.44
N ASP A 157 -19.96 -13.38 -11.32
CA ASP A 157 -21.22 -14.14 -11.26
C ASP A 157 -22.43 -13.24 -11.59
N ASN A 158 -22.54 -12.10 -10.91
CA ASN A 158 -23.72 -11.23 -11.00
C ASN A 158 -23.41 -9.84 -11.59
N LYS A 159 -22.15 -9.58 -11.95
CA LYS A 159 -21.66 -8.30 -12.50
C LYS A 159 -21.88 -7.08 -11.60
N GLN A 160 -22.19 -7.29 -10.31
CA GLN A 160 -22.37 -6.21 -9.34
C GLN A 160 -21.05 -5.82 -8.68
N TYR A 161 -20.95 -4.55 -8.31
CA TYR A 161 -19.83 -4.02 -7.53
C TYR A 161 -19.65 -4.78 -6.21
N VAL A 162 -18.40 -4.99 -5.85
CA VAL A 162 -18.01 -5.59 -4.58
C VAL A 162 -16.95 -4.71 -3.91
N ALA A 163 -17.19 -4.38 -2.63
CA ALA A 163 -16.23 -3.66 -1.82
C ALA A 163 -15.11 -4.59 -1.30
N SER A 164 -14.39 -5.23 -2.22
CA SER A 164 -13.31 -6.19 -1.96
C SER A 164 -12.28 -6.13 -3.10
N SER A 165 -11.18 -6.87 -2.95
CA SER A 165 -10.14 -7.07 -3.96
C SER A 165 -9.97 -8.56 -4.27
N PRO A 166 -9.58 -8.96 -5.49
CA PRO A 166 -9.18 -10.33 -5.79
C PRO A 166 -7.92 -10.76 -5.04
N SER A 167 -7.12 -9.82 -4.52
CA SER A 167 -5.95 -10.11 -3.69
C SER A 167 -6.21 -9.70 -2.26
N TRP A 168 -5.89 -10.59 -1.31
CA TRP A 168 -5.98 -10.29 0.12
C TRP A 168 -5.01 -9.19 0.57
N ILE A 169 -3.98 -8.88 -0.23
CA ILE A 169 -3.06 -7.75 0.00
C ILE A 169 -3.21 -6.61 -1.01
N GLY A 170 -4.07 -6.78 -2.03
CA GLY A 170 -4.31 -5.78 -3.07
C GLY A 170 -3.32 -5.78 -4.24
N TYR A 171 -2.37 -6.72 -4.25
CA TYR A 171 -1.33 -6.87 -5.28
C TYR A 171 -1.28 -8.30 -5.82
N GLY A 172 -0.71 -8.50 -7.01
CA GLY A 172 -0.36 -9.80 -7.58
C GLY A 172 -1.48 -10.53 -8.31
N VAL A 173 -2.65 -9.92 -8.48
CA VAL A 173 -3.74 -10.46 -9.33
C VAL A 173 -4.08 -9.42 -10.40
N TYR A 174 -3.62 -9.68 -11.63
CA TYR A 174 -3.56 -8.69 -12.71
C TYR A 174 -4.78 -8.76 -13.65
N ASP A 175 -5.19 -7.61 -14.17
CA ASP A 175 -6.05 -7.48 -15.35
C ASP A 175 -5.19 -7.56 -16.62
N ALA A 176 -4.84 -8.79 -17.00
CA ALA A 176 -3.92 -9.10 -18.07
C ALA A 176 -4.34 -8.52 -19.45
N PRO A 177 -3.37 -8.31 -20.37
CA PRO A 177 -3.67 -7.89 -21.74
C PRO A 177 -4.53 -8.95 -22.46
N LYS A 178 -5.47 -8.48 -23.29
CA LYS A 178 -6.25 -9.34 -24.20
C LYS A 178 -5.36 -9.80 -25.35
N LEU A 179 -5.80 -10.84 -26.07
CA LEU A 179 -5.11 -11.37 -27.25
C LEU A 179 -4.85 -10.32 -28.35
N THR A 180 -5.68 -9.27 -28.42
CA THR A 180 -5.54 -8.18 -29.40
C THR A 180 -4.73 -6.99 -28.88
N GLU A 181 -4.32 -7.01 -27.62
CA GLU A 181 -3.59 -5.91 -26.97
C GLU A 181 -2.09 -6.21 -26.92
N VAL A 182 -1.28 -5.16 -26.77
CA VAL A 182 0.16 -5.33 -26.60
C VAL A 182 0.44 -6.02 -25.26
N ASN A 183 1.09 -7.19 -25.32
CA ASN A 183 1.49 -7.94 -24.14
C ASN A 183 2.79 -7.39 -23.53
N TRP A 184 2.69 -6.29 -22.79
CA TRP A 184 3.84 -5.71 -22.05
C TRP A 184 4.51 -6.66 -21.08
N PRO A 185 3.78 -7.48 -20.30
CA PRO A 185 4.39 -8.49 -19.44
C PRO A 185 5.31 -9.47 -20.17
N GLU A 186 4.88 -9.97 -21.33
CA GLU A 186 5.70 -10.84 -22.18
C GLU A 186 6.90 -10.08 -22.74
N ARG A 187 6.70 -8.89 -23.31
CA ARG A 187 7.80 -8.06 -23.84
C ARG A 187 8.85 -7.70 -22.80
N CYS A 188 8.43 -7.32 -21.59
CA CYS A 188 9.34 -7.04 -20.48
C CYS A 188 10.10 -8.31 -20.06
N GLY A 189 9.42 -9.46 -20.04
CA GLY A 189 10.04 -10.77 -19.75
C GLY A 189 11.11 -11.15 -20.78
N GLU A 190 10.82 -10.99 -22.08
CA GLU A 190 11.76 -11.24 -23.18
C GLU A 190 13.01 -10.34 -23.11
N GLN A 191 12.88 -9.13 -22.55
CA GLN A 191 13.99 -8.22 -22.29
C GLN A 191 14.77 -8.54 -21.00
N GLY A 192 14.41 -9.61 -20.29
CA GLY A 192 15.09 -10.06 -19.07
C GLY A 192 14.56 -9.46 -17.77
N TYR A 193 13.47 -8.68 -17.80
CA TYR A 193 12.86 -8.08 -16.61
C TYR A 193 11.93 -9.07 -15.88
N TRP A 194 12.50 -10.16 -15.36
CA TRP A 194 11.75 -11.20 -14.64
C TRP A 194 10.99 -10.63 -13.42
N GLN A 195 11.52 -9.58 -12.78
CA GLN A 195 10.90 -8.95 -11.61
C GLN A 195 9.56 -8.27 -11.94
N TYR A 196 9.30 -7.97 -13.22
CA TYR A 196 8.11 -7.25 -13.69
C TYR A 196 6.81 -7.93 -13.28
N SER A 197 6.81 -9.27 -13.34
CA SER A 197 5.65 -10.11 -13.00
C SER A 197 5.83 -10.89 -11.70
N ALA A 198 6.88 -10.62 -10.91
CA ALA A 198 7.29 -11.50 -9.81
C ALA A 198 6.23 -11.68 -8.71
N THR A 199 5.37 -10.68 -8.46
CA THR A 199 4.38 -10.76 -7.38
C THR A 199 3.29 -11.80 -7.63
N GLN A 200 3.05 -12.21 -8.88
CA GLN A 200 2.08 -13.29 -9.19
C GLN A 200 2.51 -14.65 -8.63
N TYR A 201 3.81 -14.85 -8.40
CA TYR A 201 4.33 -16.09 -7.83
C TYR A 201 4.31 -16.08 -6.30
N LEU A 202 4.07 -14.92 -5.68
CA LEU A 202 4.05 -14.73 -4.23
C LEU A 202 2.63 -14.67 -3.67
N VAL A 203 1.67 -14.21 -4.47
CA VAL A 203 0.28 -14.03 -4.04
C VAL A 203 -0.58 -15.17 -4.58
N PRO A 204 -1.29 -15.93 -3.73
CA PRO A 204 -2.23 -16.94 -4.19
C PRO A 204 -3.36 -16.32 -5.02
N SER A 205 -3.54 -16.80 -6.26
CA SER A 205 -4.56 -16.31 -7.21
C SER A 205 -5.92 -17.01 -7.08
N TRP A 206 -6.24 -17.60 -5.92
CA TRP A 206 -7.46 -18.41 -5.70
C TRP A 206 -8.77 -17.66 -5.99
N SER A 207 -8.75 -16.33 -5.95
CA SER A 207 -9.90 -15.45 -6.20
C SER A 207 -9.96 -14.85 -7.60
N GLU A 208 -8.94 -15.03 -8.45
CA GLU A 208 -8.87 -14.40 -9.79
C GLU A 208 -10.10 -14.72 -10.66
N GLY A 209 -10.63 -15.94 -10.56
CA GLY A 209 -11.82 -16.40 -11.27
C GLY A 209 -13.14 -15.76 -10.79
N LYS A 210 -13.15 -15.05 -9.66
CA LYS A 210 -14.38 -14.52 -9.02
C LYS A 210 -14.61 -13.03 -9.26
N TYR A 211 -13.54 -12.30 -9.59
CA TYR A 211 -13.59 -10.84 -9.74
C TYR A 211 -13.21 -10.42 -11.16
N GLU A 212 -13.75 -9.28 -11.56
CA GLU A 212 -13.40 -8.55 -12.78
C GLU A 212 -13.23 -7.08 -12.40
N VAL A 213 -12.28 -6.37 -13.00
CA VAL A 213 -12.16 -4.92 -12.78
C VAL A 213 -13.45 -4.24 -13.20
N GLU A 214 -13.95 -3.35 -12.36
CA GLU A 214 -15.08 -2.50 -12.66
C GLU A 214 -14.56 -1.25 -13.38
N GLU A 215 -14.51 -1.37 -14.71
CA GLU A 215 -13.92 -0.37 -15.60
C GLU A 215 -14.52 1.01 -15.41
N GLU A 216 -15.84 1.14 -15.25
CA GLU A 216 -16.48 2.46 -15.26
C GLU A 216 -16.02 3.30 -14.05
N ARG A 217 -16.12 2.75 -12.83
CA ARG A 217 -15.63 3.42 -11.62
C ARG A 217 -14.13 3.64 -11.66
N THR A 218 -13.36 2.64 -12.07
CA THR A 218 -11.87 2.70 -12.04
C THR A 218 -11.37 3.75 -13.01
N ARG A 219 -11.91 3.78 -14.22
CA ARG A 219 -11.63 4.82 -15.23
C ARG A 219 -12.01 6.21 -14.72
N PHE A 220 -13.17 6.35 -14.07
CA PHE A 220 -13.60 7.65 -13.54
C PHE A 220 -12.64 8.17 -12.46
N LEU A 221 -12.16 7.31 -11.56
CA LEU A 221 -11.12 7.65 -10.59
C LEU A 221 -9.83 8.12 -11.29
N LEU A 222 -9.31 7.33 -12.23
CA LEU A 222 -8.09 7.66 -12.98
C LEU A 222 -8.19 9.00 -13.70
N GLN A 223 -9.32 9.26 -14.39
CA GLN A 223 -9.57 10.54 -15.04
C GLN A 223 -9.61 11.70 -14.05
N SER A 224 -10.23 11.51 -12.87
CA SER A 224 -10.30 12.55 -11.84
C SER A 224 -8.93 12.87 -11.23
N LEU A 225 -8.09 11.85 -11.03
CA LEU A 225 -6.71 11.99 -10.54
C LEU A 225 -5.86 12.71 -11.59
N ALA A 226 -5.90 12.28 -12.85
CA ALA A 226 -5.14 12.87 -13.94
C ALA A 226 -5.49 14.36 -14.19
N LYS A 227 -6.74 14.77 -13.93
CA LYS A 227 -7.17 16.18 -14.02
C LYS A 227 -6.78 17.03 -12.80
N THR A 228 -6.33 16.42 -11.71
CA THR A 228 -6.00 17.15 -10.48
C THR A 228 -4.64 17.83 -10.61
N LYS A 229 -4.58 19.15 -10.37
CA LYS A 229 -3.39 19.98 -10.60
C LYS A 229 -2.14 19.43 -9.91
N ASN A 230 -2.24 19.08 -8.63
CA ASN A 230 -1.11 18.70 -7.78
C ASN A 230 -0.64 17.24 -7.96
N ILE A 231 -1.41 16.41 -8.70
CA ILE A 231 -0.93 15.09 -9.13
C ILE A 231 0.14 15.30 -10.20
N GLN A 232 1.31 14.67 -10.03
CA GLN A 232 2.38 14.69 -11.01
C GLN A 232 2.21 13.56 -12.03
N LYS A 233 1.91 12.34 -11.54
CA LYS A 233 1.74 11.15 -12.38
C LYS A 233 0.88 10.11 -11.67
N VAL A 234 0.24 9.29 -12.49
CA VAL A 234 -0.53 8.12 -12.11
C VAL A 234 -0.04 6.98 -12.97
N PHE A 235 0.46 5.89 -12.38
CA PHE A 235 0.91 4.75 -13.16
C PHE A 235 -0.22 3.76 -13.41
N LEU A 236 -0.25 3.28 -14.64
CA LEU A 236 -1.16 2.27 -15.15
C LEU A 236 -0.46 1.54 -16.29
N GLU A 237 -0.76 0.25 -16.46
CA GLU A 237 -0.26 -0.49 -17.62
C GLU A 237 -0.80 0.06 -18.95
N PRO A 238 -0.01 0.03 -20.04
CA PRO A 238 -0.41 0.66 -21.29
C PRO A 238 -1.64 0.01 -21.93
N HIS A 239 -1.80 -1.31 -21.81
CA HIS A 239 -2.97 -2.01 -22.37
C HIS A 239 -4.26 -1.57 -21.69
N LEU A 240 -4.24 -1.31 -20.37
CA LEU A 240 -5.40 -0.78 -19.65
C LEU A 240 -5.69 0.67 -20.04
N ALA A 241 -4.64 1.50 -20.18
CA ALA A 241 -4.81 2.88 -20.61
C ALA A 241 -5.48 2.98 -22.00
N GLU A 242 -5.07 2.12 -22.93
CA GLU A 242 -5.63 2.02 -24.28
C GLU A 242 -7.05 1.45 -24.25
N ARG A 243 -7.26 0.31 -23.60
CA ARG A 243 -8.56 -0.37 -23.45
C ARG A 243 -9.63 0.58 -22.89
N TRP A 244 -9.25 1.41 -21.92
CA TRP A 244 -10.18 2.32 -21.25
C TRP A 244 -10.27 3.70 -21.91
N GLY A 245 -9.50 3.95 -22.97
CA GLY A 245 -9.53 5.20 -23.73
C GLY A 245 -9.01 6.41 -22.95
N ILE A 246 -8.00 6.22 -22.09
CA ILE A 246 -7.41 7.27 -21.24
C ILE A 246 -5.93 7.55 -21.54
N SER A 247 -5.37 6.93 -22.59
CA SER A 247 -3.99 7.14 -23.02
C SER A 247 -3.64 8.59 -23.40
N SER A 248 -4.65 9.42 -23.73
CA SER A 248 -4.45 10.84 -24.06
C SER A 248 -4.25 11.74 -22.83
N LEU A 249 -4.34 11.20 -21.62
CA LEU A 249 -4.12 11.96 -20.40
C LEU A 249 -2.64 11.94 -20.00
N ASP A 250 -1.93 13.07 -20.15
CA ASP A 250 -0.48 13.20 -19.94
C ASP A 250 0.06 12.73 -18.57
N LYS A 251 -0.82 12.66 -17.57
CA LYS A 251 -0.48 12.19 -16.21
C LYS A 251 -0.63 10.68 -16.05
N ILE A 252 -1.38 10.00 -16.91
CA ILE A 252 -1.41 8.54 -16.97
C ILE A 252 -0.13 8.11 -17.69
N ARG A 253 0.75 7.41 -16.98
CA ARG A 253 2.08 7.07 -17.49
C ARG A 253 2.38 5.60 -17.30
N PHE A 254 3.16 5.05 -18.22
CA PHE A 254 3.77 3.77 -18.02
C PHE A 254 5.01 3.91 -17.13
N HIS A 255 5.14 3.04 -16.12
CA HIS A 255 6.30 3.08 -15.22
C HIS A 255 7.57 2.45 -15.84
N GLY A 256 7.43 1.62 -16.87
CA GLY A 256 8.53 0.90 -17.51
C GLY A 256 8.79 -0.49 -16.90
N CYS A 257 9.56 -1.32 -17.60
CA CYS A 257 9.81 -2.72 -17.22
C CYS A 257 10.70 -2.92 -15.98
N HIS A 258 11.35 -1.86 -15.47
CA HIS A 258 12.32 -1.96 -14.36
C HIS A 258 11.69 -2.18 -12.98
N ALA A 259 10.37 -2.19 -12.88
CA ALA A 259 9.63 -2.37 -11.64
C ALA A 259 8.39 -3.24 -11.87
N VAL A 260 7.72 -3.65 -10.79
CA VAL A 260 6.50 -4.45 -10.90
C VAL A 260 5.43 -3.70 -11.70
N ARG A 261 4.68 -4.44 -12.51
CA ARG A 261 3.56 -3.97 -13.33
C ARG A 261 2.41 -3.38 -12.49
N HIS A 262 1.62 -2.50 -13.11
CA HIS A 262 0.52 -1.75 -12.48
C HIS A 262 -0.84 -2.03 -13.14
N ASP A 263 -1.17 -3.30 -13.34
CA ASP A 263 -2.49 -3.77 -13.78
C ASP A 263 -3.21 -4.61 -12.72
N ASP A 264 -2.81 -4.47 -11.47
CA ASP A 264 -3.50 -4.92 -10.26
C ASP A 264 -3.88 -3.75 -9.33
N HIS A 265 -3.22 -2.59 -9.47
CA HIS A 265 -3.42 -1.39 -8.65
C HIS A 265 -3.11 -0.09 -9.41
N ILE A 266 -3.45 1.05 -8.80
CA ILE A 266 -3.14 2.40 -9.27
C ILE A 266 -2.06 3.00 -8.37
N HIS A 267 -0.93 3.41 -8.93
CA HIS A 267 0.06 4.21 -8.20
C HIS A 267 -0.15 5.70 -8.46
N VAL A 268 -0.21 6.51 -7.41
CA VAL A 268 -0.44 7.96 -7.50
C VAL A 268 0.74 8.71 -6.87
N GLN A 269 1.24 9.74 -7.56
CA GLN A 269 2.31 10.61 -7.05
C GLN A 269 1.96 12.09 -7.21
N ILE A 270 2.24 12.89 -6.17
CA ILE A 270 2.20 14.37 -6.21
C ILE A 270 3.59 14.98 -6.48
N HIS A 271 3.63 16.28 -6.77
CA HIS A 271 4.87 17.05 -6.99
C HIS A 271 5.75 17.16 -5.74
#